data_AF-A0A0D6KUX6-F1
#
_entry.id   AF-A0A0D6KUX6-F1
#
_cell.length_a   1.000
_cell.length_b   1.000
_cell.length_c   1.000
_cell.angle_alpha   90.00
_cell.angle_beta   90.00
_cell.angle_gamma   90.00
#
_symmetry.space_group_name_H-M   'P 1'
#
loop_
_entity.id
_entity.type
_entity.pdbx_description
1 polymer ?
#
loop_
_entity_poly.entity_id
_entity_poly.type
_entity_poly.pdbx_seq_one_letter_code
_entity_poly.pdbx_strand_id
1 'polypeptide(L)'
;MNQKLNEKQARFQSENTSNRLGHIASNLARLRTFCNTAYPEAVESVADETMYFIEWTAAEIEPECAEELVNIQVQIARWKLKFDSLWSDESERRNMSEQASAWSARVLDMSGLLSESI
;
A
#
# COMPACT_ATOMS: atom_id res chain seq x y z
N MET A 1 20.95 6.85 -4.64
CA MET A 1 19.88 6.18 -3.86
C MET A 1 20.33 6.10 -2.41
N ASN A 2 19.47 6.40 -1.44
CA ASN A 2 19.81 6.47 0.00
C ASN A 2 20.17 5.07 0.54
N GLN A 3 21.29 4.90 1.24
CA GLN A 3 21.75 3.60 1.75
C GLN A 3 20.68 2.85 2.58
N LYS A 4 19.91 3.58 3.40
CA LYS A 4 18.83 2.99 4.20
C LYS A 4 17.70 2.42 3.35
N LEU A 5 17.43 3.01 2.19
CA LEU A 5 16.42 2.51 1.25
C LEU A 5 16.88 1.21 0.59
N ASN A 6 18.16 1.12 0.23
CA ASN A 6 18.75 -0.09 -0.35
C ASN A 6 18.69 -1.28 0.63
N GLU A 7 19.04 -1.05 1.91
CA GLU A 7 18.98 -2.09 2.95
C GLU A 7 17.55 -2.56 3.19
N LYS A 8 16.58 -1.63 3.19
CA LYS A 8 15.15 -1.96 3.31
C LYS A 8 14.64 -2.75 2.11
N GLN A 9 15.00 -2.33 0.90
CA GLN A 9 14.65 -3.03 -0.33
C GLN A 9 15.21 -4.46 -0.32
N ALA A 10 16.49 -4.64 0.01
CA ALA A 10 17.12 -5.95 0.07
C ALA A 10 16.43 -6.87 1.09
N ARG A 11 16.11 -6.35 2.29
CA ARG A 11 15.37 -7.12 3.30
C ARG A 11 13.97 -7.49 2.78
N PHE A 12 13.23 -6.54 2.24
CA PHE A 12 11.87 -6.77 1.74
C PHE A 12 11.84 -7.79 0.59
N GLN A 13 12.74 -7.66 -0.39
CA GLN A 13 12.83 -8.58 -1.53
C GLN A 13 13.37 -9.96 -1.16
N SER A 14 14.01 -10.12 0.00
CA SER A 14 14.43 -11.45 0.49
C SER A 14 13.26 -12.32 0.97
N GLU A 15 12.09 -11.72 1.22
CA GLU A 15 10.87 -12.44 1.59
C GLU A 15 10.19 -13.07 0.36
N ASN A 16 9.34 -14.08 0.56
CA ASN A 16 8.52 -14.61 -0.53
C ASN A 16 7.43 -13.59 -0.94
N THR A 17 6.85 -13.78 -2.13
CA THR A 17 5.84 -12.86 -2.69
C THR A 17 4.58 -12.76 -1.81
N SER A 18 4.15 -13.86 -1.18
CA SER A 18 3.03 -13.85 -0.21
C SER A 18 3.26 -12.89 0.95
N ASN A 19 4.42 -12.95 1.60
CA ASN A 19 4.74 -12.05 2.71
C ASN A 19 4.87 -10.59 2.24
N ARG A 20 5.47 -10.35 1.06
CA ARG A 20 5.53 -9.02 0.45
C ARG A 20 4.15 -8.42 0.19
N LEU A 21 3.23 -9.21 -0.36
CA LEU A 21 1.81 -8.83 -0.50
C LEU A 21 1.17 -8.56 0.86
N GLY A 22 1.45 -9.37 1.88
CA GLY A 22 1.00 -9.14 3.26
C GLY A 22 1.46 -7.79 3.84
N HIS A 23 2.70 -7.39 3.60
CA HIS A 23 3.21 -6.07 4.01
C HIS A 23 2.50 -4.92 3.28
N ILE A 24 2.25 -5.06 1.97
CA ILE A 24 1.48 -4.08 1.19
C ILE A 24 0.06 -3.96 1.77
N ALA A 25 -0.61 -5.09 2.04
CA ALA A 25 -1.93 -5.12 2.66
C ALA A 25 -1.94 -4.46 4.05
N SER A 26 -0.90 -4.69 4.86
CA SER A 26 -0.74 -4.06 6.17
C SER A 26 -0.57 -2.54 6.07
N ASN A 27 0.21 -2.07 5.10
CA ASN A 27 0.34 -0.63 4.86
C ASN A 27 -0.96 0.02 4.39
N LEU A 28 -1.74 -0.65 3.54
CA LEU A 28 -3.08 -0.19 3.15
C LEU A 28 -4.03 -0.12 4.36
N ALA A 29 -3.96 -1.08 5.30
CA ALA A 29 -4.70 -1.01 6.55
C ALA A 29 -4.26 0.17 7.45
N ARG A 30 -2.94 0.46 7.48
CA ARG A 30 -2.40 1.64 8.18
C ARG A 30 -2.89 2.94 7.54
N LEU A 31 -2.93 3.03 6.21
CA LEU A 31 -3.48 4.19 5.50
C LEU A 31 -4.93 4.45 5.87
N ARG A 32 -5.78 3.41 5.89
CA ARG A 32 -7.16 3.50 6.40
C ARG A 32 -7.19 4.09 7.81
N THR A 33 -6.40 3.55 8.73
CA THR A 33 -6.34 4.05 10.11
C THR A 33 -5.95 5.52 10.17
N PHE A 34 -4.89 5.93 9.47
CA PHE A 34 -4.39 7.30 9.52
C PHE A 34 -5.30 8.32 8.83
N CYS A 35 -6.02 7.92 7.77
CA CYS A 35 -7.09 8.74 7.19
C CYS A 35 -8.23 8.97 8.19
N ASN A 36 -8.61 7.95 8.97
CA ASN A 36 -9.67 8.06 9.98
C ASN A 36 -9.23 8.87 11.21
N THR A 37 -7.97 8.76 11.64
CA THR A 37 -7.43 9.52 12.77
C THR A 37 -6.90 10.90 12.38
N ALA A 38 -7.05 11.30 11.10
CA ALA A 38 -6.57 12.55 10.55
C ALA A 38 -5.09 12.85 10.89
N TYR A 39 -4.18 11.89 10.63
CA TYR A 39 -2.73 12.06 10.79
C TYR A 39 -2.00 12.17 9.43
N PRO A 40 -1.81 13.39 8.88
CA PRO A 40 -1.38 13.57 7.49
C PRO A 40 0.04 13.06 7.20
N GLU A 41 1.01 13.35 8.08
CA GLU A 41 2.40 12.96 7.87
C GLU A 41 2.57 11.43 7.82
N ALA A 42 1.75 10.72 8.61
CA ALA A 42 1.73 9.26 8.59
C ALA A 42 1.10 8.71 7.31
N VAL A 43 0.08 9.38 6.75
CA VAL A 43 -0.51 9.01 5.46
C VAL A 43 0.52 9.16 4.34
N GLU A 44 1.21 10.30 4.25
CA GLU A 44 2.21 10.52 3.21
C GLU A 44 3.36 9.52 3.29
N SER A 45 3.89 9.29 4.50
CA SER A 45 5.01 8.36 4.70
C SER A 45 4.63 6.92 4.38
N VAL A 46 3.43 6.46 4.75
CA VAL A 46 2.99 5.09 4.43
C VAL A 46 2.62 4.96 2.95
N ALA A 47 2.06 6.01 2.33
CA ALA A 47 1.80 6.02 0.90
C ALA A 47 3.10 5.82 0.10
N ASP A 48 4.17 6.55 0.44
CA ASP A 48 5.47 6.38 -0.23
C ASP A 48 6.06 4.98 -0.04
N GLU A 49 6.01 4.45 1.18
CA GLU A 49 6.46 3.08 1.46
C GLU A 49 5.67 2.04 0.67
N THR A 50 4.35 2.20 0.58
CA THR A 50 3.46 1.32 -0.17
C THR A 50 3.81 1.32 -1.66
N MET A 51 4.05 2.49 -2.25
CA MET A 51 4.44 2.61 -3.65
C MET A 51 5.79 1.91 -3.92
N TYR A 52 6.78 2.04 -3.03
CA TYR A 52 8.03 1.30 -3.17
C TYR A 52 7.84 -0.21 -3.10
N PHE A 53 7.01 -0.69 -2.16
CA PHE A 53 6.76 -2.12 -2.03
C PHE A 53 6.02 -2.69 -3.24
N ILE A 54 5.08 -1.94 -3.82
CA ILE A 54 4.42 -2.33 -5.06
C ILE A 54 5.44 -2.44 -6.20
N GLU A 55 6.26 -1.42 -6.42
CA GLU A 55 7.28 -1.40 -7.47
C GLU A 55 8.22 -2.62 -7.37
N TRP A 56 8.63 -2.97 -6.15
CA TRP A 56 9.54 -4.09 -5.91
C TRP A 56 8.87 -5.47 -5.93
N THR A 57 7.54 -5.54 -5.99
CA THR A 57 6.77 -6.80 -5.98
C THR A 57 6.12 -7.08 -7.34
N ALA A 58 5.58 -6.06 -8.01
CA ALA A 58 4.76 -6.22 -9.21
C ALA A 58 5.51 -6.90 -10.38
N ALA A 59 6.83 -6.74 -10.46
CA ALA A 59 7.65 -7.37 -11.51
C ALA A 59 7.84 -8.89 -11.32
N GLU A 60 7.49 -9.44 -10.15
CA GLU A 60 7.80 -10.82 -9.75
C GLU A 60 6.55 -11.68 -9.47
N ILE A 61 5.35 -11.18 -9.78
CA ILE A 61 4.07 -11.86 -9.55
C ILE A 61 3.28 -12.03 -10.86
N GLU A 62 2.22 -12.83 -10.82
CA GLU A 62 1.35 -13.06 -11.98
C GLU A 62 0.76 -11.74 -12.53
N PRO A 63 0.62 -11.60 -13.87
CA PRO A 63 0.21 -10.35 -14.50
C PRO A 63 -1.09 -9.74 -13.94
N GLU A 64 -2.09 -10.56 -13.64
CA GLU A 64 -3.38 -10.12 -13.09
C GLU A 64 -3.22 -9.52 -11.69
N CYS A 65 -2.30 -10.06 -10.89
CA CYS A 65 -1.98 -9.52 -9.58
C CYS A 65 -1.14 -8.24 -9.70
N ALA A 66 -0.21 -8.20 -10.65
CA ALA A 66 0.60 -7.02 -10.92
C ALA A 66 -0.24 -5.83 -11.37
N GLU A 67 -1.23 -6.05 -12.24
CA GLU A 67 -2.19 -5.03 -12.68
C GLU A 67 -2.94 -4.41 -11.50
N GLU A 68 -3.47 -5.23 -10.59
CA GLU A 68 -4.16 -4.76 -9.39
C GLU A 68 -3.25 -3.85 -8.55
N LEU A 69 -2.01 -4.25 -8.29
CA LEU A 69 -1.07 -3.44 -7.54
C LEU A 69 -0.71 -2.12 -8.25
N VAL A 70 -0.51 -2.15 -9.56
CA VAL A 70 -0.21 -0.95 -10.36
C VAL A 70 -1.39 0.03 -10.32
N ASN A 71 -2.62 -0.46 -10.41
CA ASN A 71 -3.83 0.38 -10.28
C ASN A 71 -3.89 1.07 -8.91
N ILE A 72 -3.56 0.35 -7.83
CA ILE A 72 -3.44 0.91 -6.48
C ILE A 72 -2.35 2.00 -6.45
N GLN A 73 -1.16 1.74 -6.99
CA GLN A 73 -0.06 2.71 -7.04
C GLN A 73 -0.44 3.99 -7.81
N VAL A 74 -1.14 3.86 -8.93
CA VAL A 74 -1.65 5.02 -9.71
C VAL A 74 -2.61 5.85 -8.86
N GLN A 75 -3.50 5.22 -8.11
CA GLN A 75 -4.46 5.95 -7.29
C GLN A 75 -3.80 6.61 -6.06
N ILE A 76 -2.82 5.95 -5.43
CA ILE A 76 -1.99 6.57 -4.38
C ILE A 76 -1.23 7.79 -4.94
N ALA A 77 -0.63 7.67 -6.12
CA ALA A 77 0.04 8.81 -6.77
C ALA A 77 -0.92 9.98 -7.03
N ARG A 78 -2.17 9.70 -7.44
CA ARG A 78 -3.21 10.73 -7.60
C ARG A 78 -3.58 11.39 -6.28
N TRP A 79 -3.68 10.62 -5.18
CA TRP A 79 -3.90 11.19 -3.85
C TRP A 79 -2.77 12.13 -3.46
N LYS A 80 -1.52 11.72 -3.62
CA LYS A 80 -0.35 12.56 -3.31
C LYS A 80 -0.33 13.86 -4.11
N LEU A 81 -0.66 13.81 -5.41
CA LEU A 81 -0.72 15.01 -6.27
C LEU A 81 -1.77 16.03 -5.82
N LYS A 82 -2.83 15.59 -5.13
CA LYS A 82 -3.96 16.41 -4.69
C LYS A 82 -4.09 16.46 -3.17
N PHE A 83 -3.03 16.09 -2.44
CA PHE A 83 -3.13 15.73 -1.03
C PHE A 83 -3.76 16.82 -0.18
N ASP A 84 -3.27 18.06 -0.28
CA ASP A 84 -3.81 19.20 0.49
C ASP A 84 -5.32 19.38 0.30
N SER A 85 -5.80 19.29 -0.94
CA SER A 85 -7.22 19.45 -1.26
C SER A 85 -8.07 18.30 -0.71
N LEU A 86 -7.63 17.05 -0.91
CA LEU A 86 -8.31 15.85 -0.41
C LEU A 86 -8.29 15.80 1.12
N TRP A 87 -7.18 16.21 1.73
CA TRP A 87 -7.00 16.18 3.16
C TRP A 87 -7.84 17.22 3.87
N SER A 88 -8.08 18.38 3.25
CA SER A 88 -8.95 19.42 3.83
C SER A 88 -10.43 19.03 3.85
N ASP A 89 -10.86 18.07 3.03
CA ASP A 89 -12.23 17.59 2.92
C ASP A 89 -12.42 16.26 3.66
N GLU A 90 -13.28 16.24 4.68
CA GLU A 90 -13.56 15.03 5.46
C GLU A 90 -14.16 13.89 4.62
N SER A 91 -15.01 14.21 3.64
CA SER A 91 -15.63 13.23 2.77
C SER A 91 -14.57 12.56 1.88
N GLU A 92 -13.64 13.34 1.34
CA GLU A 92 -12.52 12.81 0.55
C GLU A 92 -11.57 11.96 1.41
N ARG A 93 -11.22 12.40 2.62
CA ARG A 93 -10.44 11.58 3.56
C ARG A 93 -11.15 10.26 3.89
N ARG A 94 -12.47 10.28 4.09
CA ARG A 94 -13.25 9.06 4.32
C ARG A 94 -13.22 8.13 3.11
N ASN A 95 -13.35 8.69 1.90
CA ASN A 95 -13.25 7.92 0.66
C ASN A 95 -11.87 7.26 0.51
N MET A 96 -10.78 7.99 0.81
CA MET A 96 -9.42 7.42 0.84
C MET A 96 -9.33 6.24 1.83
N SER A 97 -9.93 6.38 3.01
CA SER A 97 -9.97 5.34 4.03
C SER A 97 -10.71 4.08 3.57
N GLU A 98 -11.87 4.24 2.94
CA GLU A 98 -12.68 3.14 2.42
C GLU A 98 -11.96 2.39 1.28
N GLN A 99 -11.37 3.13 0.34
CA GLN A 99 -10.56 2.54 -0.74
C GLN A 99 -9.36 1.77 -0.18
N ALA A 100 -8.61 2.35 0.75
CA ALA A 100 -7.46 1.69 1.38
C ALA A 100 -7.89 0.43 2.14
N SER A 101 -9.06 0.44 2.78
CA SER A 101 -9.63 -0.75 3.44
C SER A 101 -9.96 -1.85 2.45
N ALA A 102 -10.58 -1.52 1.31
CA ALA A 102 -10.94 -2.49 0.29
C ALA A 102 -9.70 -3.13 -0.34
N TRP A 103 -8.70 -2.32 -0.70
CA TRP A 103 -7.44 -2.84 -1.24
C TRP A 103 -6.63 -3.64 -0.23
N SER A 104 -6.65 -3.26 1.05
CA SER A 104 -5.99 -4.06 2.09
C SER A 104 -6.55 -5.48 2.13
N ALA A 105 -7.88 -5.62 2.14
CA ALA A 105 -8.53 -6.93 2.09
C ALA A 105 -8.20 -7.69 0.80
N ARG A 106 -8.23 -7.00 -0.35
CA ARG A 106 -7.95 -7.60 -1.65
C ARG A 106 -6.50 -8.09 -1.78
N VAL A 107 -5.53 -7.28 -1.41
CA VAL A 107 -4.10 -7.65 -1.48
C VAL A 107 -3.77 -8.75 -0.46
N LEU A 108 -4.44 -8.76 0.70
CA LEU A 108 -4.31 -9.85 1.65
C LEU A 108 -4.87 -11.16 1.11
N ASP A 109 -6.00 -11.13 0.40
CA ASP A 109 -6.54 -12.30 -0.31
C ASP A 109 -5.55 -12.80 -1.38
N MET A 110 -5.01 -11.90 -2.21
CA MET A 110 -3.98 -12.22 -3.21
C MET A 110 -2.72 -12.87 -2.60
N SER A 111 -2.39 -12.57 -1.35
CA SER A 111 -1.21 -13.14 -0.68
C SER A 111 -1.33 -14.63 -0.37
N GLY A 112 -2.55 -15.17 -0.29
CA GLY A 112 -2.80 -16.54 0.18
C GLY A 112 -2.63 -16.74 1.69
N LEU A 113 -2.19 -15.73 2.45
CA LEU A 113 -1.90 -15.87 3.89
C LEU A 113 -3.16 -16.15 4.74
N LEU A 114 -4.36 -15.80 4.25
CA LEU A 114 -5.61 -16.14 4.94
C LEU A 114 -5.91 -17.65 4.91
N SER A 115 -5.47 -18.34 3.86
CA SER A 115 -5.67 -19.79 3.69
C SER A 115 -4.64 -20.67 4.40
N GLU A 116 -3.51 -20.12 4.82
CA GLU A 116 -2.43 -20.85 5.50
C GLU A 116 -2.67 -21.03 7.02
N SER A 117 -3.82 -20.59 7.54
CA SER A 117 -4.16 -20.57 8.98
C SER A 117 -4.61 -21.91 9.57
N ILE A 118 -4.25 -23.07 8.99
CA ILE A 118 -4.69 -24.41 9.46
C ILE A 118 -3.57 -25.14 10.20
#